data_AF-A0A220UFR8-F1
#
_entry.id   AF-A0A220UFR8-F1
#
_cell.length_a   1.000
_cell.length_b   1.000
_cell.length_c   1.000
_cell.angle_alpha   90.00
_cell.angle_beta   90.00
_cell.angle_gamma   90.00
#
_symmetry.space_group_name_H-M   'P 1'
#
loop_
_entity.id
_entity.type
_entity.pdbx_description
1 polymer ?
#
loop_
_entity_poly.entity_id
_entity_poly.type
_entity_poly.pdbx_seq_one_letter_code
_entity_poly.pdbx_strand_id
1 'polypeptide(L)'
;MRSILRGTAAGMGAAALLWGATACTGGEEEPAAAESSSSQQGGGSPGEDAQPSDGGGETRFSDAELDAASQRFLDLLQVIDDHDWESACGMVLDPTTGSAPEGERLQDCVDGVEPVFAAQAELLEPGAFDALDASMIQASDNGDGTVSLSVLGNDLDIPMAPGDDGRWYLVIPF
;
A
#
# COMPACT_ATOMS: atom_id res chain seq x y z
N MET A 1 -48.20 -19.18 -8.31
CA MET A 1 -49.17 -18.33 -7.58
C MET A 1 -48.42 -17.15 -7.03
N ARG A 2 -48.95 -15.94 -7.25
CA ARG A 2 -48.37 -14.67 -6.79
C ARG A 2 -48.60 -14.51 -5.29
N SER A 3 -47.55 -14.17 -4.54
CA SER A 3 -47.69 -13.43 -3.29
C SER A 3 -46.79 -12.20 -3.36
N ILE A 4 -47.47 -11.09 -3.56
CA ILE A 4 -47.00 -9.71 -3.47
C ILE A 4 -47.04 -9.36 -1.98
N LEU A 5 -45.95 -8.88 -1.40
CA LEU A 5 -46.00 -8.00 -0.24
C LEU A 5 -44.90 -6.95 -0.38
N ARG A 6 -45.37 -5.74 -0.69
CA ARG A 6 -44.63 -4.48 -0.62
C ARG A 6 -44.55 -4.07 0.85
N GLY A 7 -43.39 -3.60 1.30
CA GLY A 7 -43.21 -2.96 2.60
C GLY A 7 -42.13 -1.88 2.50
N THR A 8 -42.55 -0.66 2.21
CA THR A 8 -41.73 0.57 2.24
C THR A 8 -41.55 1.06 3.66
N ALA A 9 -40.31 1.30 4.11
CA ALA A 9 -40.03 2.18 5.23
C ALA A 9 -38.90 3.14 4.83
N ALA A 10 -39.30 4.31 4.34
CA ALA A 10 -38.44 5.46 4.17
C ALA A 10 -38.21 6.09 5.55
N GLY A 11 -36.97 6.08 6.04
CA GLY A 11 -36.54 6.87 7.19
C GLY A 11 -35.67 8.03 6.73
N MET A 12 -36.28 9.20 6.54
CA MET A 12 -35.57 10.47 6.40
C MET A 12 -35.03 10.90 7.77
N GLY A 13 -33.71 11.00 7.90
CA GLY A 13 -33.04 11.73 8.97
C GLY A 13 -32.28 12.90 8.37
N ALA A 14 -32.73 14.13 8.62
CA ALA A 14 -32.10 15.37 8.19
C ALA A 14 -31.80 16.27 9.40
N ALA A 15 -30.80 17.16 9.24
CA ALA A 15 -30.36 18.28 10.09
C ALA A 15 -29.35 17.95 11.22
N ALA A 16 -28.30 18.73 11.51
CA ALA A 16 -27.75 19.98 10.96
C ALA A 16 -26.32 20.29 11.53
N LEU A 17 -25.49 20.96 10.69
CA LEU A 17 -24.56 22.10 10.89
C LEU A 17 -23.73 22.27 12.20
N LEU A 18 -22.43 22.61 12.04
CA LEU A 18 -21.67 23.76 12.61
C LEU A 18 -20.13 23.50 12.49
N TRP A 19 -19.45 23.99 11.45
CA TRP A 19 -18.55 25.17 11.42
C TRP A 19 -17.54 25.31 12.57
N GLY A 20 -16.24 25.30 12.22
CA GLY A 20 -15.12 25.62 13.11
C GLY A 20 -13.82 25.90 12.37
N ALA A 21 -13.77 26.97 11.56
CA ALA A 21 -12.53 27.54 11.04
C ALA A 21 -12.07 28.66 11.98
N THR A 22 -10.97 28.45 12.71
CA THR A 22 -10.30 29.51 13.47
C THR A 22 -9.24 30.17 12.60
N ALA A 23 -9.61 31.30 12.01
CA ALA A 23 -8.67 32.31 11.53
C ALA A 23 -8.11 33.07 12.74
N CYS A 24 -6.79 33.25 12.80
CA CYS A 24 -6.11 34.14 13.75
C CYS A 24 -5.04 34.94 13.00
N THR A 25 -5.38 36.20 12.69
CA THR A 25 -4.55 37.44 12.70
C THR A 25 -3.07 37.32 12.30
N GLY A 26 -2.52 38.06 11.34
CA GLY A 26 -2.76 39.48 11.00
C GLY A 26 -1.39 40.18 11.02
N GLY A 27 -1.04 40.92 9.97
CA GLY A 27 0.23 41.66 9.89
C GLY A 27 0.63 42.05 8.46
N GLU A 28 -0.01 43.08 7.92
CA GLU A 28 0.49 43.85 6.77
C GLU A 28 1.54 44.85 7.26
N GLU A 29 2.77 44.80 6.72
CA GLU A 29 3.70 45.93 6.69
C GLU A 29 4.71 45.73 5.54
N GLU A 30 4.40 46.32 4.39
CA GLU A 30 5.40 46.87 3.46
C GLU A 30 5.56 48.36 3.83
N PRO A 31 6.74 49.00 3.70
CA PRO A 31 7.27 49.31 2.36
C PRO A 31 8.81 49.48 2.23
N ALA A 32 9.22 49.72 0.97
CA ALA A 32 10.34 50.58 0.53
C ALA A 32 11.71 49.94 0.18
N ALA A 33 11.88 49.65 -1.12
CA ALA A 33 12.77 50.33 -2.08
C ALA A 33 14.29 50.53 -1.79
N ALA A 34 15.09 49.87 -2.65
CA ALA A 34 16.06 50.46 -3.60
C ALA A 34 17.59 50.31 -3.39
N GLU A 35 18.25 49.96 -4.51
CA GLU A 35 19.67 50.19 -4.93
C GLU A 35 20.77 49.33 -4.25
N SER A 36 21.83 48.82 -4.89
CA SER A 36 22.31 48.81 -6.28
C SER A 36 23.55 47.88 -6.38
N SER A 37 23.73 47.29 -7.57
CA SER A 37 24.98 46.95 -8.28
C SER A 37 25.96 45.85 -7.81
N SER A 38 26.00 44.79 -8.64
CA SER A 38 27.14 44.28 -9.43
C SER A 38 28.45 43.86 -8.73
N SER A 39 28.79 42.56 -8.84
CA SER A 39 29.82 42.03 -9.78
C SER A 39 30.37 40.67 -9.33
N GLN A 40 30.11 39.59 -10.08
CA GLN A 40 31.18 38.73 -10.65
C GLN A 40 30.61 37.64 -11.56
N GLN A 41 30.92 37.79 -12.85
CA GLN A 41 30.98 36.70 -13.81
C GLN A 41 32.12 35.75 -13.43
N GLY A 42 31.91 34.45 -13.62
CA GLY A 42 33.01 33.49 -13.65
C GLY A 42 32.57 32.06 -13.90
N GLY A 43 32.67 31.62 -15.16
CA GLY A 43 32.95 30.22 -15.48
C GLY A 43 31.77 29.35 -15.87
N GLY A 44 31.54 29.18 -17.17
CA GLY A 44 30.72 28.11 -17.69
C GLY A 44 31.44 26.76 -17.67
N SER A 45 30.67 25.69 -17.49
CA SER A 45 30.74 24.49 -18.33
C SER A 45 29.41 23.74 -18.24
N PRO A 46 28.83 23.28 -19.36
CA PRO A 46 27.63 22.45 -19.38
C PRO A 46 28.03 21.01 -19.05
N GLY A 47 27.43 20.46 -18.00
CA GLY A 47 27.52 19.06 -17.62
C GLY A 47 26.11 18.57 -17.36
N GLU A 48 25.47 18.13 -18.44
CA GLU A 48 24.26 17.32 -18.44
C GLU A 48 24.53 16.06 -17.62
N ASP A 49 23.96 16.01 -16.42
CA ASP A 49 23.50 14.79 -15.75
C ASP A 49 22.37 15.21 -14.80
N ALA A 50 21.34 15.84 -15.39
CA ALA A 50 20.02 15.82 -14.78
C ALA A 50 19.52 14.38 -14.93
N GLN A 51 19.68 13.58 -13.88
CA GLN A 51 18.91 12.35 -13.73
C GLN A 51 17.43 12.66 -14.02
N PRO A 52 16.71 11.80 -14.77
CA PRO A 52 15.26 11.88 -14.75
C PRO A 52 14.80 11.65 -13.31
N SER A 53 14.40 12.72 -12.64
CA SER A 53 13.54 12.67 -11.46
C SER A 53 12.16 12.29 -11.99
N ASP A 54 11.95 11.00 -12.25
CA ASP A 54 10.63 10.48 -12.56
C ASP A 54 9.74 10.62 -11.32
N GLY A 55 8.88 11.64 -11.35
CA GLY A 55 7.59 11.59 -10.67
C GLY A 55 7.63 11.58 -9.14
N GLY A 56 8.31 12.55 -8.51
CA GLY A 56 8.10 12.89 -7.10
C GLY A 56 6.72 13.49 -6.85
N GLY A 57 5.65 12.70 -7.02
CA GLY A 57 4.49 12.84 -6.17
C GLY A 57 4.95 12.48 -4.75
N GLU A 58 4.54 13.26 -3.76
CA GLU A 58 4.86 13.00 -2.36
C GLU A 58 4.26 11.63 -1.99
N THR A 59 5.05 10.56 -2.09
CA THR A 59 4.61 9.23 -1.68
C THR A 59 4.45 9.26 -0.17
N ARG A 60 3.36 8.68 0.33
CA ARG A 60 3.12 8.54 1.76
C ARG A 60 4.20 7.68 2.41
N PHE A 61 4.69 6.69 1.67
CA PHE A 61 5.71 5.76 2.11
C PHE A 61 7.08 6.19 1.58
N SER A 62 8.10 6.09 2.43
CA SER A 62 9.50 6.25 2.06
C SER A 62 10.01 5.05 1.26
N ASP A 63 11.10 5.23 0.50
CA ASP A 63 11.75 4.14 -0.24
C ASP A 63 12.07 2.94 0.65
N ALA A 64 12.52 3.18 1.88
CA ALA A 64 12.82 2.11 2.84
C ALA A 64 11.56 1.32 3.27
N GLU A 65 10.40 1.97 3.34
CA GLU A 65 9.13 1.31 3.63
C GLU A 65 8.64 0.49 2.45
N LEU A 66 8.83 0.99 1.22
CA LEU A 66 8.52 0.25 -0.01
C LEU A 66 9.44 -0.97 -0.16
N ASP A 67 10.74 -0.82 0.11
CA ASP A 67 11.70 -1.94 0.14
C ASP A 67 11.31 -2.99 1.19
N ALA A 68 10.83 -2.56 2.36
CA ALA A 68 10.34 -3.46 3.39
C ALA A 68 9.07 -4.21 2.96
N ALA A 69 8.17 -3.58 2.19
CA ALA A 69 7.02 -4.25 1.60
C ALA A 69 7.44 -5.31 0.58
N SER A 70 8.36 -4.98 -0.33
CA SER A 70 8.93 -5.92 -1.31
C SER A 70 9.58 -7.13 -0.62
N GLN A 71 10.42 -6.88 0.39
CA GLN A 71 11.06 -7.96 1.16
C GLN A 71 10.02 -8.83 1.86
N ARG A 72 8.99 -8.22 2.44
CA ARG A 72 7.93 -8.97 3.13
C ARG A 72 7.14 -9.86 2.19
N PHE A 73 6.93 -9.42 0.95
CA PHE A 73 6.31 -10.26 -0.08
C PHE A 73 7.21 -11.45 -0.46
N LEU A 74 8.53 -11.23 -0.56
CA LEU A 74 9.48 -12.32 -0.81
C LEU A 74 9.43 -13.38 0.32
N ASP A 75 9.38 -12.94 1.58
CA ASP A 75 9.25 -13.85 2.72
C ASP A 75 7.97 -14.69 2.63
N LEU A 76 6.86 -14.11 2.16
CA LEU A 76 5.63 -14.85 1.93
C LEU A 76 5.79 -15.91 0.85
N LEU A 77 6.46 -15.60 -0.27
CA LEU A 77 6.69 -16.57 -1.34
C LEU A 77 7.48 -17.78 -0.83
N GLN A 78 8.46 -17.57 0.04
CA GLN A 78 9.23 -18.65 0.67
C GLN A 78 8.34 -19.51 1.59
N VAL A 79 7.48 -18.87 2.37
CA VAL A 79 6.54 -19.60 3.24
C VAL A 79 5.51 -20.41 2.43
N ILE A 80 5.07 -19.88 1.29
CA ILE A 80 4.21 -20.61 0.34
C ILE A 80 4.98 -21.78 -0.29
N ASP A 81 6.27 -21.60 -0.63
CA ASP A 81 7.14 -22.66 -1.17
C ASP A 81 7.32 -23.82 -0.18
N ASP A 82 7.45 -23.50 1.11
CA ASP A 82 7.54 -24.45 2.22
C ASP A 82 6.18 -25.12 2.57
N HIS A 83 5.10 -24.71 1.89
CA HIS A 83 3.72 -25.14 2.14
C HIS A 83 3.25 -24.88 3.58
N ASP A 84 3.81 -23.85 4.24
CA ASP A 84 3.44 -23.44 5.59
C ASP A 84 2.26 -22.45 5.55
N TRP A 85 1.06 -23.00 5.35
CA TRP A 85 -0.18 -22.23 5.20
C TRP A 85 -0.55 -21.43 6.44
N GLU A 86 -0.19 -21.90 7.64
CA GLU A 86 -0.45 -21.18 8.89
C GLU A 86 0.39 -19.90 8.94
N SER A 87 1.69 -20.01 8.63
CA SER A 87 2.56 -18.83 8.53
C SER A 87 2.13 -17.90 7.38
N ALA A 88 1.69 -18.44 6.24
CA ALA A 88 1.25 -17.66 5.09
C ALA A 88 0.00 -16.82 5.44
N CYS A 89 -1.00 -17.46 6.07
CA CYS A 89 -2.21 -16.80 6.55
C CYS A 89 -1.92 -15.76 7.64
N GLY A 90 -0.87 -15.98 8.45
CA GLY A 90 -0.35 -14.97 9.38
C GLY A 90 0.29 -13.74 8.71
N MET A 91 0.45 -13.74 7.38
CA MET A 91 0.92 -12.58 6.59
C MET A 91 -0.20 -11.88 5.83
N VAL A 92 -1.46 -12.26 6.05
CA VAL A 92 -2.63 -11.58 5.48
C VAL A 92 -3.26 -10.68 6.53
N LEU A 93 -3.74 -9.50 6.12
CA LEU A 93 -4.40 -8.54 7.00
C LEU A 93 -5.89 -8.86 7.08
N ASP A 94 -6.43 -9.03 8.29
CA ASP A 94 -7.88 -8.96 8.51
C ASP A 94 -8.30 -7.47 8.52
N PRO A 95 -9.04 -7.00 7.50
CA PRO A 95 -9.42 -5.59 7.41
C PRO A 95 -10.42 -5.18 8.50
N THR A 96 -11.06 -6.14 9.19
CA THR A 96 -11.99 -5.86 10.29
C THR A 96 -11.27 -5.56 11.60
N THR A 97 -10.04 -6.04 11.76
CA THR A 97 -9.25 -5.87 12.99
C THR A 97 -7.99 -5.02 12.78
N GLY A 98 -7.53 -4.83 11.53
CA GLY A 98 -6.28 -4.12 11.24
C GLY A 98 -5.01 -4.92 11.58
N SER A 99 -5.15 -6.23 11.79
CA SER A 99 -4.08 -7.12 12.24
C SER A 99 -4.15 -8.47 11.51
N ALA A 100 -3.12 -9.30 11.66
CA ALA A 100 -3.15 -10.68 11.16
C ALA A 100 -4.30 -11.49 11.80
N PRO A 101 -4.91 -12.46 11.09
CA PRO A 101 -5.88 -13.36 11.70
C PRO A 101 -5.21 -14.24 12.75
N GLU A 102 -5.93 -14.50 13.84
CA GLU A 102 -5.49 -15.37 14.93
C GLU A 102 -6.60 -16.36 15.29
N GLY A 103 -6.24 -17.46 15.98
CA GLY A 103 -7.20 -18.43 16.49
C GLY A 103 -8.07 -19.03 15.39
N GLU A 104 -9.40 -19.01 15.59
CA GLU A 104 -10.36 -19.58 14.63
C GLU A 104 -10.27 -18.94 13.24
N ARG A 105 -10.02 -17.62 13.15
CA ARG A 105 -9.90 -16.95 11.85
C ARG A 105 -8.66 -17.34 11.07
N LEU A 106 -7.57 -17.63 11.77
CA LEU A 106 -6.36 -18.15 11.15
C LEU A 106 -6.63 -19.53 10.53
N GLN A 107 -7.35 -20.38 11.26
CA GLN A 107 -7.74 -21.71 10.77
C GLN A 107 -8.70 -21.61 9.59
N ASP A 108 -9.68 -20.71 9.62
CA ASP A 108 -10.58 -20.45 8.49
C ASP A 108 -9.81 -20.03 7.22
N CYS A 109 -8.74 -19.22 7.37
CA CYS A 109 -7.87 -18.86 6.25
C CYS A 109 -7.13 -20.09 5.70
N VAL A 110 -6.52 -20.91 6.57
CA VAL A 110 -5.79 -22.12 6.17
C VAL A 110 -6.71 -23.09 5.42
N ASP A 111 -7.88 -23.37 5.98
CA ASP A 111 -8.89 -24.25 5.37
C ASP A 111 -9.37 -23.73 4.01
N GLY A 112 -9.43 -22.40 3.85
CA GLY A 112 -9.79 -21.74 2.60
C GLY A 112 -8.70 -21.80 1.54
N VAL A 113 -7.42 -21.82 1.95
CA VAL A 113 -6.27 -21.75 1.06
C VAL A 113 -5.88 -23.10 0.46
N GLU A 114 -5.99 -24.17 1.25
CA GLU A 114 -5.60 -25.52 0.85
C GLU A 114 -6.22 -26.00 -0.49
N PRO A 115 -7.54 -25.86 -0.74
CA PRO A 115 -8.12 -26.33 -2.00
C PRO A 115 -7.71 -25.48 -3.21
N VAL A 116 -7.44 -24.19 -3.01
CA VAL A 116 -7.00 -23.28 -4.08
C VAL A 116 -5.58 -23.64 -4.51
N PHE A 117 -4.70 -23.89 -3.53
CA PHE A 117 -3.31 -24.23 -3.78
C PHE A 117 -3.13 -25.68 -4.24
N ALA A 118 -3.96 -26.62 -3.79
CA ALA A 118 -3.99 -27.98 -4.33
C ALA A 118 -4.30 -28.00 -5.84
N ALA A 119 -5.12 -27.07 -6.34
CA ALA A 119 -5.39 -26.93 -7.77
C ALA A 119 -4.18 -26.39 -8.57
N GLN A 120 -3.20 -25.78 -7.90
CA GLN A 120 -2.01 -25.17 -8.49
C GLN A 120 -0.71 -25.86 -8.05
N ALA A 121 -0.78 -27.06 -7.48
CA ALA A 121 0.38 -27.75 -6.90
C ALA A 121 1.54 -27.96 -7.90
N GLU A 122 1.25 -28.12 -9.19
CA GLU A 122 2.28 -28.24 -10.25
C GLU A 122 3.06 -26.93 -10.49
N LEU A 123 2.49 -25.77 -10.13
CA LEU A 123 3.13 -24.46 -10.25
C LEU A 123 3.88 -24.06 -8.97
N LEU A 124 3.68 -24.82 -7.88
CA LEU A 124 4.19 -24.55 -6.53
C LEU A 124 5.01 -25.74 -6.04
N GLU A 125 5.77 -26.34 -6.96
CA GLU A 125 6.80 -27.29 -6.59
C GLU A 125 7.83 -26.59 -5.69
N PRO A 126 8.36 -27.27 -4.67
CA PRO A 126 9.39 -26.69 -3.82
C PRO A 126 10.57 -26.16 -4.65
N GLY A 127 11.01 -24.94 -4.33
CA GLY A 127 12.02 -24.17 -5.06
C GLY A 127 11.48 -23.37 -6.24
N ALA A 128 10.16 -23.28 -6.44
CA ALA A 128 9.55 -22.51 -7.53
C ALA A 128 9.89 -21.01 -7.43
N PHE A 129 10.11 -20.51 -6.21
CA PHE A 129 10.39 -19.11 -5.94
C PHE A 129 11.86 -18.80 -5.59
N ASP A 130 12.74 -19.80 -5.51
CA ASP A 130 14.15 -19.64 -5.12
C ASP A 130 14.96 -18.68 -6.01
N ALA A 131 14.52 -18.51 -7.26
CA ALA A 131 15.16 -17.62 -8.22
C ALA A 131 14.72 -16.15 -8.09
N LEU A 132 13.74 -15.85 -7.23
CA LEU A 132 13.27 -14.49 -7.00
C LEU A 132 14.07 -13.82 -5.89
N ASP A 133 14.44 -12.58 -6.13
CA ASP A 133 15.08 -11.70 -5.17
C ASP A 133 14.19 -10.49 -4.89
N ALA A 134 14.36 -9.85 -3.74
CA ALA A 134 13.62 -8.63 -3.39
C ALA A 134 13.80 -7.51 -4.45
N SER A 135 14.97 -7.44 -5.11
CA SER A 135 15.21 -6.48 -6.19
C SER A 135 14.39 -6.72 -7.46
N MET A 136 13.79 -7.91 -7.61
CA MET A 136 12.87 -8.24 -8.71
C MET A 136 11.42 -7.87 -8.40
N ILE A 137 11.14 -7.50 -7.14
CA ILE A 137 9.83 -7.12 -6.63
C ILE A 137 9.84 -5.61 -6.38
N GLN A 138 8.93 -4.90 -7.03
CA GLN A 138 8.77 -3.46 -6.84
C GLN A 138 7.46 -3.19 -6.12
N ALA A 139 7.54 -2.50 -4.98
CA ALA A 139 6.38 -1.91 -4.32
C ALA A 139 6.20 -0.46 -4.77
N SER A 140 4.95 -0.06 -5.04
CA SER A 140 4.59 1.31 -5.38
C SER A 140 3.44 1.79 -4.51
N ASP A 141 3.54 3.00 -3.97
CA ASP A 141 2.45 3.63 -3.22
C ASP A 141 1.25 3.92 -4.13
N ASN A 142 0.07 3.49 -3.72
CA ASN A 142 -1.20 3.75 -4.42
C ASN A 142 -1.85 5.08 -3.98
N GLY A 143 -1.36 5.71 -2.91
CA GLY A 143 -1.89 6.96 -2.36
C GLY A 143 -3.11 6.79 -1.44
N ASP A 144 -3.61 5.57 -1.29
CA ASP A 144 -4.77 5.23 -0.44
C ASP A 144 -4.37 4.54 0.89
N GLY A 145 -3.08 4.46 1.17
CA GLY A 145 -2.53 3.75 2.33
C GLY A 145 -2.19 2.28 2.04
N THR A 146 -2.30 1.85 0.79
CA THR A 146 -1.81 0.55 0.32
C THR A 146 -0.65 0.72 -0.68
N VAL A 147 0.08 -0.35 -0.92
CA VAL A 147 1.07 -0.46 -1.98
C VAL A 147 0.67 -1.56 -2.96
N SER A 148 0.88 -1.32 -4.24
CA SER A 148 0.83 -2.34 -5.29
C SER A 148 2.19 -3.01 -5.42
N LEU A 149 2.20 -4.28 -5.84
CA LEU A 149 3.41 -5.05 -6.07
C LEU A 149 3.55 -5.37 -7.56
N SER A 150 4.77 -5.33 -8.08
CA SER A 150 5.10 -5.78 -9.43
C SER A 150 6.28 -6.74 -9.38
N VAL A 151 6.18 -7.88 -10.05
CA VAL A 151 7.26 -8.88 -10.13
C VAL A 151 7.73 -8.99 -11.56
N LEU A 152 9.01 -8.67 -11.81
CA LEU A 152 9.58 -8.65 -13.16
C LEU A 152 8.77 -7.79 -14.15
N GLY A 153 8.17 -6.70 -13.67
CA GLY A 153 7.33 -5.79 -14.45
C GLY A 153 5.90 -6.27 -14.70
N ASN A 154 5.44 -7.32 -14.01
CA ASN A 154 4.05 -7.77 -14.03
C ASN A 154 3.38 -7.39 -12.71
N ASP A 155 2.37 -6.53 -12.79
CA ASP A 155 1.64 -6.06 -11.62
C ASP A 155 0.78 -7.18 -11.02
N LEU A 156 0.76 -7.25 -9.70
CA LEU A 156 -0.04 -8.18 -8.93
C LEU A 156 -1.33 -7.49 -8.48
N ASP A 157 -2.46 -8.17 -8.64
CA ASP A 157 -3.79 -7.68 -8.23
C ASP A 157 -4.05 -7.79 -6.71
N ILE A 158 -3.01 -7.99 -5.91
CA ILE A 158 -3.12 -8.14 -4.45
C ILE A 158 -2.29 -7.04 -3.78
N PRO A 159 -2.94 -6.00 -3.22
CA PRO A 159 -2.22 -4.92 -2.57
C PRO A 159 -1.69 -5.34 -1.20
N MET A 160 -0.72 -4.59 -0.68
CA MET A 160 -0.26 -4.69 0.70
C MET A 160 -0.56 -3.43 1.49
N ALA A 161 -0.74 -3.58 2.80
CA ALA A 161 -0.88 -2.46 3.73
C ALA A 161 -0.09 -2.73 5.02
N PRO A 162 0.36 -1.68 5.73
CA PRO A 162 0.91 -1.85 7.06
C PRO A 162 -0.21 -2.20 8.04
N GLY A 163 0.02 -3.18 8.90
CA GLY A 163 -0.84 -3.47 10.05
C GLY A 163 -0.56 -2.55 11.24
N ASP A 164 -1.36 -2.69 12.30
CA ASP A 164 -1.21 -1.90 13.52
C ASP A 164 0.14 -2.10 14.23
N ASP A 165 0.84 -3.20 13.94
CA ASP A 165 2.17 -3.52 14.45
C ASP A 165 3.32 -3.02 13.57
N GLY A 166 3.00 -2.31 12.48
CA GLY A 166 3.96 -1.74 11.53
C GLY A 166 4.57 -2.76 10.55
N ARG A 167 4.12 -4.02 10.56
CA ARG A 167 4.51 -5.00 9.54
C ARG A 167 3.63 -4.88 8.30
N TRP A 168 4.16 -5.30 7.15
CA TRP A 168 3.40 -5.35 5.90
C TRP A 168 2.63 -6.66 5.76
N TYR A 169 1.41 -6.55 5.24
CA TYR A 169 0.48 -7.66 5.05
C TYR A 169 -0.19 -7.59 3.69
N LEU A 170 -0.52 -8.74 3.11
CA LEU A 170 -1.42 -8.77 1.96
C LEU A 170 -2.84 -8.39 2.39
N VAL A 171 -3.50 -7.55 1.61
CA VAL A 171 -4.90 -7.19 1.82
C VAL A 171 -5.74 -8.03 0.87
N ILE A 172 -6.17 -9.20 1.35
CA ILE A 172 -7.03 -10.10 0.59
C ILE A 172 -8.47 -9.90 1.05
N PRO A 173 -9.44 -9.70 0.13
CA PRO A 173 -10.85 -9.69 0.49
C PRO A 173 -11.28 -11.11 0.87
N PHE A 174 -11.71 -11.29 2.12
CA PHE A 174 -12.33 -12.53 2.63
C PHE A 174 -13.86 -12.48 2.52
#